data_AF-A0A2G6NC04-F1
#
_entry.id   AF-A0A2G6NC04-F1
#
_cell.length_a   1.000
_cell.length_b   1.000
_cell.length_c   1.000
_cell.angle_alpha   90.00
_cell.angle_beta   90.00
_cell.angle_gamma   90.00
#
_symmetry.space_group_name_H-M   'P 1'
#
loop_
_entity.id
_entity.type
_entity.pdbx_description
1 polymer ?
#
loop_
_entity_poly.entity_id
_entity_poly.type
_entity_poly.pdbx_seq_one_letter_code
_entity_poly.pdbx_strand_id
1 'polypeptide(L)'
;MVDEKKAIFTIGVAAQLLGVHPRTLRLYEEAGLVKPQRKGKWRYYTMNDVKWIECLRKMIHEEGISIAAMIKLLRYTPCWNITDCPFEKRKQCTAFMANGLLPQKIDPEKRRKSPAVVSNVG
;
A
#
# COMPACT_ATOMS: atom_id res chain seq x y z
N MET A 1 10.82 -10.31 17.97
CA MET A 1 10.70 -9.81 16.58
C MET A 1 9.23 -9.75 16.22
N VAL A 2 8.77 -8.64 15.62
CA VAL A 2 7.38 -8.52 15.14
C VAL A 2 7.25 -9.34 13.85
N ASP A 3 6.27 -10.25 13.79
CA ASP A 3 5.93 -10.93 12.54
C ASP A 3 5.51 -9.90 11.49
N GLU A 4 6.27 -9.84 10.39
CA GLU A 4 6.12 -8.80 9.36
C GLU A 4 4.78 -8.86 8.62
N LYS A 5 4.09 -10.00 8.68
CA LYS A 5 2.78 -10.21 8.05
C LYS A 5 1.61 -9.93 8.99
N LYS A 6 1.87 -9.75 10.29
CA LYS A 6 0.81 -9.52 11.27
C LYS A 6 0.35 -8.07 11.22
N ALA A 7 -0.93 -7.86 10.90
CA ALA A 7 -1.52 -6.52 10.84
C ALA A 7 -1.87 -6.02 12.25
N ILE A 8 -0.94 -5.28 12.87
CA ILE A 8 -1.07 -4.80 14.26
C ILE A 8 -0.93 -3.28 14.39
N PHE A 9 -0.39 -2.59 13.40
CA PHE A 9 -0.17 -1.14 13.49
C PHE A 9 -1.43 -0.37 13.12
N THR A 10 -1.93 0.49 13.99
CA THR A 10 -3.00 1.42 13.60
C THR A 10 -2.44 2.50 12.67
N ILE A 11 -3.30 3.29 12.02
CA ILE A 11 -2.85 4.40 11.16
C ILE A 11 -1.97 5.41 11.90
N GLY A 12 -2.25 5.68 13.19
CA GLY A 12 -1.43 6.59 13.99
C GLY A 12 -0.02 6.03 14.21
N VAL A 13 0.08 4.75 14.58
CA VAL A 13 1.38 4.10 14.80
C VAL A 13 2.16 3.98 13.50
N ALA A 14 1.51 3.56 12.40
CA ALA A 14 2.16 3.50 11.09
C ALA A 14 2.66 4.88 10.63
N ALA A 15 1.86 5.93 10.83
CA ALA A 15 2.23 7.31 10.51
C ALA A 15 3.46 7.76 11.31
N GLN A 16 3.51 7.44 12.60
CA GLN A 16 4.66 7.73 13.46
C GLN A 16 5.92 6.99 13.01
N LEU A 17 5.82 5.69 12.73
CA LEU A 17 6.94 4.87 12.24
C LEU A 17 7.54 5.42 10.94
N LEU A 18 6.69 5.99 10.09
CA LEU A 18 7.07 6.56 8.80
C LEU A 18 7.45 8.04 8.88
N GLY A 19 7.25 8.70 10.01
CA GLY A 19 7.42 10.15 10.14
C GLY A 19 6.54 10.94 9.16
N VAL A 20 5.28 10.54 8.98
CA VAL A 20 4.31 11.22 8.10
C VAL A 20 3.02 11.56 8.83
N HIS A 21 2.23 12.47 8.26
CA HIS A 21 0.88 12.72 8.73
C HIS A 21 -0.07 11.57 8.32
N PRO A 22 -1.04 11.14 9.15
CA PRO A 22 -2.02 10.11 8.80
C PRO A 22 -2.80 10.38 7.50
N ARG A 23 -2.94 11.65 7.12
CA ARG A 23 -3.53 12.05 5.82
C ARG A 23 -2.77 11.50 4.63
N THR A 24 -1.44 11.41 4.71
CA THR A 24 -0.60 10.84 3.64
C THR A 24 -0.90 9.35 3.46
N LEU A 25 -1.08 8.60 4.55
CA LEU A 25 -1.44 7.18 4.47
C LEU A 25 -2.83 7.00 3.83
N ARG A 26 -3.79 7.86 4.17
CA ARG A 26 -5.12 7.86 3.53
C ARG A 26 -5.04 8.15 2.04
N LEU A 27 -4.18 9.09 1.63
CA LEU A 27 -3.96 9.39 0.21
C LEU A 27 -3.45 8.15 -0.54
N TYR A 28 -2.49 7.41 0.03
CA TYR A 28 -1.97 6.19 -0.59
C TYR A 28 -2.99 5.03 -0.59
N GLU A 29 -3.82 4.91 0.44
CA GLU A 29 -4.97 4.00 0.46
C GLU A 29 -5.98 4.34 -0.64
N GLU A 30 -6.38 5.61 -0.76
CA GLU A 30 -7.35 6.11 -1.75
C GLU A 30 -6.84 5.94 -3.19
N ALA A 31 -5.54 6.14 -3.39
CA ALA A 31 -4.84 5.88 -4.65
C ALA A 31 -4.71 4.37 -4.99
N GLY A 32 -5.04 3.48 -4.06
CA GLY A 32 -4.91 2.03 -4.22
C GLY A 32 -3.47 1.52 -4.17
N LEU A 33 -2.52 2.35 -3.71
CA LEU A 33 -1.10 1.99 -3.59
C LEU A 33 -0.82 1.15 -2.34
N VAL A 34 -1.69 1.24 -1.32
CA VAL A 34 -1.58 0.49 -0.06
C VAL A 34 -2.95 -0.05 0.31
N LYS A 35 -3.01 -1.28 0.82
CA LYS A 35 -4.27 -1.91 1.22
C LYS A 35 -4.14 -2.54 2.61
N PRO A 36 -4.32 -1.77 3.69
CA PRO A 36 -4.25 -2.30 5.04
C PRO A 36 -5.38 -3.31 5.30
N GLN A 37 -5.16 -4.21 6.26
CA GLN A 37 -6.20 -5.10 6.73
C GLN A 37 -7.26 -4.30 7.49
N ARG A 38 -8.54 -4.60 7.24
CA ARG A 38 -9.66 -3.95 7.93
C ARG A 38 -10.32 -4.90 8.91
N LYS A 39 -10.66 -4.40 10.10
CA LYS A 39 -11.55 -5.05 11.07
C LYS A 39 -12.64 -4.04 11.44
N GLY A 40 -13.77 -4.14 10.75
CA GLY A 40 -14.82 -3.11 10.79
C GLY A 40 -14.32 -1.74 10.32
N LYS A 41 -14.48 -0.71 11.16
CA LYS A 41 -14.00 0.65 10.88
C LYS A 41 -12.48 0.82 11.03
N TRP A 42 -11.83 -0.10 11.74
CA TRP A 42 -10.41 0.00 12.06
C TRP A 42 -9.55 -0.58 10.93
N ARG A 43 -8.43 0.09 10.67
CA ARG A 43 -7.42 -0.35 9.71
C ARG A 43 -6.13 -0.68 10.45
N TYR A 44 -5.51 -1.77 10.05
CA TYR A 44 -4.28 -2.28 10.60
C TYR A 44 -3.28 -2.52 9.48
N TYR A 45 -2.10 -1.96 9.65
CA TYR A 45 -0.96 -2.14 8.77
C TYR A 45 -0.06 -3.22 9.33
N THR A 46 0.54 -3.96 8.43
CA THR A 46 1.64 -4.89 8.69
C THR A 46 2.97 -4.14 8.65
N MET A 47 4.07 -4.79 9.07
CA MET A 47 5.40 -4.21 8.86
C MET A 47 5.74 -4.14 7.36
N ASN A 48 5.22 -5.08 6.56
CA ASN A 48 5.37 -5.06 5.11
C ASN A 48 4.71 -3.84 4.47
N ASP A 49 3.52 -3.43 4.95
CA ASP A 49 2.89 -2.20 4.49
C ASP A 49 3.76 -0.99 4.79
N VAL A 50 4.34 -0.91 6.00
CA VAL A 50 5.25 0.17 6.40
C VAL A 50 6.47 0.24 5.49
N LYS A 51 7.17 -0.88 5.29
CA LYS A 51 8.33 -0.96 4.37
C LYS A 51 7.95 -0.58 2.94
N TRP A 52 6.77 -1.00 2.48
CA TRP A 52 6.28 -0.65 1.15
C TRP A 52 6.00 0.86 1.02
N ILE A 53 5.37 1.47 2.02
CA ILE A 53 5.11 2.91 2.03
C ILE A 53 6.42 3.70 2.02
N GLU A 54 7.45 3.23 2.72
CA GLU A 54 8.78 3.83 2.63
C GLU A 54 9.31 3.83 1.19
N CYS A 55 9.21 2.70 0.49
CA CYS A 55 9.59 2.63 -0.94
C CYS A 55 8.74 3.56 -1.83
N LEU A 56 7.42 3.62 -1.61
CA LEU A 56 6.54 4.55 -2.33
C LEU A 56 6.98 6.00 -2.14
N ARG A 57 7.36 6.37 -0.92
CA ARG A 57 7.81 7.72 -0.60
C ARG A 57 9.11 8.08 -1.30
N LYS A 58 10.07 7.14 -1.38
CA LYS A 58 11.31 7.35 -2.15
C LYS A 58 11.00 7.60 -3.62
N MET A 59 10.15 6.76 -4.22
CA MET A 59 9.68 6.96 -5.60
C MET A 59 9.02 8.33 -5.81
N ILE A 60 8.16 8.76 -4.89
CA ILE A 60 7.43 10.04 -5.05
C ILE A 60 8.34 11.24 -4.82
N HIS A 61 9.12 11.23 -3.75
CA HIS A 61 9.79 12.44 -3.24
C HIS A 61 11.26 12.54 -3.65
N GLU A 62 11.96 11.41 -3.76
CA GLU A 62 13.38 11.39 -4.15
C GLU A 62 13.50 11.27 -5.67
N GLU A 63 12.72 10.39 -6.30
CA GLU A 63 12.75 10.16 -7.77
C GLU A 63 11.76 11.05 -8.55
N GLY A 64 10.95 11.84 -7.85
CA GLY A 64 9.99 12.77 -8.48
C GLY A 64 8.83 12.10 -9.24
N ILE A 65 8.56 10.81 -8.99
CA ILE A 65 7.51 10.07 -9.70
C ILE A 65 6.15 10.42 -9.11
N SER A 66 5.29 11.06 -9.91
CA SER A 66 3.93 11.37 -9.47
C SER A 66 3.13 10.12 -9.05
N ILE A 67 2.19 10.27 -8.12
CA ILE A 67 1.28 9.20 -7.70
C ILE A 67 0.55 8.58 -8.90
N ALA A 68 0.11 9.41 -9.85
CA ALA A 68 -0.55 8.94 -11.07
C ALA A 68 0.38 8.09 -11.97
N ALA A 69 1.64 8.49 -12.10
CA ALA A 69 2.64 7.72 -12.83
C ALA A 69 2.93 6.39 -12.12
N MET A 70 3.12 6.40 -10.79
CA MET A 70 3.36 5.16 -10.02
C MET A 70 2.22 4.14 -10.19
N ILE A 71 0.95 4.58 -10.10
CA ILE A 71 -0.21 3.69 -10.29
C ILE A 71 -0.17 3.01 -11.67
N LYS A 72 0.28 3.71 -12.72
CA LYS A 72 0.40 3.16 -14.06
C LYS A 72 1.61 2.22 -14.17
N LEU A 73 2.79 2.66 -13.74
CA LEU A 73 4.04 1.91 -13.85
C LEU A 73 3.99 0.59 -13.09
N LEU A 74 3.47 0.61 -11.85
CA LEU A 74 3.34 -0.57 -10.99
C LEU A 74 2.33 -1.60 -11.51
N ARG A 75 1.69 -1.40 -12.67
CA ARG A 75 0.90 -2.43 -13.37
C ARG A 75 1.73 -3.27 -14.33
N TYR A 76 2.84 -2.71 -14.82
CA TYR A 76 3.62 -3.30 -15.90
C TYR A 76 5.01 -3.72 -15.43
N THR A 77 5.53 -3.07 -14.40
CA THR A 77 6.90 -3.29 -13.95
C THR A 77 6.98 -3.23 -12.42
N PRO A 78 7.75 -4.13 -11.78
CA PRO A 78 7.98 -4.07 -10.34
C PRO A 78 8.81 -2.84 -9.96
N CYS A 79 8.71 -2.40 -8.71
CA CYS A 79 9.39 -1.19 -8.24
C CYS A 79 10.91 -1.22 -8.43
N TRP A 80 11.56 -2.39 -8.34
CA TRP A 80 13.01 -2.49 -8.48
C TRP A 80 13.53 -2.24 -9.90
N ASN A 81 12.66 -2.26 -10.91
CA ASN A 81 12.97 -1.82 -12.27
C ASN A 81 12.68 -0.33 -12.48
N ILE A 82 11.83 0.27 -11.63
CA ILE A 82 11.48 1.70 -11.73
C ILE A 82 12.57 2.56 -11.10
N THR A 83 13.13 2.11 -9.97
CA THR A 83 14.07 2.89 -9.15
C THR A 83 15.48 2.32 -9.14
N ASP A 84 15.81 1.43 -10.08
CA ASP A 84 17.09 0.71 -10.13
C ASP A 84 17.57 0.17 -8.78
N CYS A 85 16.62 -0.36 -7.98
CA CYS A 85 16.86 -0.72 -6.58
C CYS A 85 18.06 -1.68 -6.48
N PRO A 86 19.09 -1.47 -5.64
CA PRO A 86 20.24 -2.37 -5.60
C PRO A 86 19.87 -3.81 -5.21
N PHE A 87 20.55 -4.81 -5.77
CA PHE A 87 20.28 -6.23 -5.50
C PHE A 87 20.37 -6.57 -4.00
N GLU A 88 21.35 -5.98 -3.31
CA GLU A 88 21.55 -6.12 -1.86
C GLU A 88 20.34 -5.68 -1.03
N LYS A 89 19.57 -4.71 -1.52
CA LYS A 89 18.31 -4.29 -0.90
C LYS A 89 17.14 -5.19 -1.33
N ARG A 90 17.12 -5.63 -2.60
CA ARG A 90 16.08 -6.53 -3.13
C ARG A 90 16.06 -7.87 -2.39
N LYS A 91 17.21 -8.46 -2.04
CA LYS A 91 17.29 -9.78 -1.38
C LYS A 91 16.56 -9.83 -0.02
N GLN A 92 16.31 -8.68 0.60
CA GLN A 92 15.57 -8.55 1.87
C GLN A 92 14.17 -7.98 1.67
N CYS A 93 13.77 -7.69 0.42
CA CYS A 93 12.49 -7.11 0.10
C CYS A 93 11.42 -8.20 0.00
N THR A 94 10.37 -8.09 0.81
CA THR A 94 9.26 -9.05 0.77
C THR A 94 8.49 -9.01 -0.55
N ALA A 95 8.43 -7.86 -1.23
CA ALA A 95 7.86 -7.78 -2.58
C ALA A 95 8.71 -8.52 -3.64
N PHE A 96 10.03 -8.53 -3.50
CA PHE A 96 10.94 -9.27 -4.39
C PHE A 96 10.89 -10.78 -4.10
N MET A 97 10.93 -11.17 -2.83
CA MET A 97 10.88 -12.58 -2.43
C MET A 97 9.53 -13.25 -2.70
N ALA A 98 8.44 -12.48 -2.76
CA ALA A 98 7.10 -13.02 -3.00
C ALA A 98 6.80 -13.35 -4.48
N ASN A 99 7.71 -13.06 -5.42
CA ASN A 99 7.62 -13.25 -6.88
C ASN A 99 6.30 -13.86 -7.42
N GLY A 100 5.26 -13.03 -7.48
CA GLY A 100 3.93 -13.43 -7.95
C GLY A 100 2.94 -12.27 -7.92
N LEU A 101 3.19 -11.26 -8.77
CA LEU A 101 2.40 -10.04 -9.03
C LEU A 101 2.60 -8.95 -7.96
N LEU A 102 3.14 -7.78 -8.33
CA LEU A 102 2.36 -6.57 -8.66
C LEU A 102 1.18 -6.36 -7.69
N PRO A 103 0.93 -5.13 -7.19
CA PRO A 103 -0.18 -4.84 -6.28
C PRO A 103 -1.43 -5.61 -6.73
N GLN A 104 -1.88 -6.54 -5.86
CA GLN A 104 -3.02 -7.41 -6.07
C GLN A 104 -4.04 -6.69 -6.94
N LYS A 105 -4.31 -7.19 -8.16
CA LYS A 105 -5.22 -6.59 -9.16
C LYS A 105 -6.24 -5.71 -8.43
N ILE A 106 -6.13 -4.39 -8.61
CA ILE A 106 -7.22 -3.49 -8.23
C ILE A 106 -8.37 -3.93 -9.11
N ASP A 107 -9.22 -4.79 -8.58
CA ASP A 107 -10.42 -5.28 -9.25
C ASP A 107 -11.35 -4.08 -9.40
N PRO A 108 -11.51 -3.52 -10.62
CA PRO A 108 -12.35 -2.36 -10.83
C PRO A 108 -13.84 -2.68 -10.58
N GLU A 109 -14.24 -3.96 -10.55
CA GLU A 109 -15.62 -4.40 -10.39
C GLU A 109 -16.05 -4.48 -8.91
N LYS A 110 -15.12 -4.63 -7.96
CA LYS A 110 -15.43 -4.62 -6.52
C LYS A 110 -15.90 -3.26 -5.99
N ARG A 111 -15.76 -2.17 -6.77
CA ARG A 111 -16.31 -0.85 -6.42
C ARG A 111 -17.84 -0.76 -6.57
N ARG A 112 -18.48 -1.67 -7.32
CA ARG A 112 -19.93 -1.61 -7.63
C ARG A 112 -20.83 -2.35 -6.64
N LYS A 113 -20.29 -3.18 -5.74
CA LYS A 113 -21.09 -3.98 -4.80
C LYS A 113 -20.87 -3.55 -3.35
N SER A 114 -21.31 -2.34 -3.01
CA SER A 114 -21.85 -2.11 -1.66
C SER A 114 -23.32 -2.51 -1.70
N PRO A 115 -23.84 -3.25 -0.70
CA PRO A 115 -25.26 -3.58 -0.67
C PRO A 115 -26.04 -2.28 -0.52
N ALA A 116 -27.08 -2.12 -1.35
CA ALA A 116 -28.09 -1.10 -1.15
C ALA A 116 -28.59 -1.21 0.30
N VAL A 117 -28.45 -0.12 1.04
CA VAL A 117 -29.08 0.04 2.34
C VAL A 117 -30.58 -0.13 2.11
N VAL A 118 -31.16 -1.14 2.74
CA VAL A 118 -32.61 -1.33 2.81
C VAL A 118 -33.18 -0.12 3.54
N SER A 119 -33.87 0.74 2.81
CA SER A 119 -34.72 1.77 3.38
C SER A 119 -36.17 1.32 3.23
N ASN A 120 -36.64 0.61 4.26
CA ASN A 120 -38.07 0.51 4.55
C ASN A 120 -38.56 1.91 4.94
N VAL A 121 -39.44 2.50 4.14
CA VAL A 121 -40.40 3.52 4.56
C VAL A 121 -41.65 3.39 3.66
N GLY A 122 -42.81 3.13 4.26
CA GLY A 122 -44.13 3.21 3.61
C GLY A 122 -44.85 1.88 3.51
#